data_AF-A0A2N1D375-F1
#
_entry.id   AF-A0A2N1D375-F1
#
_cell.length_a   1.000
_cell.length_b   1.000
_cell.length_c   1.000
_cell.angle_alpha   90.00
_cell.angle_beta   90.00
_cell.angle_gamma   90.00
#
_symmetry.space_group_name_H-M   'P 1'
#
loop_
_entity.id
_entity.type
_entity.pdbx_description
1 polymer ?
#
loop_
_entity_poly.entity_id
_entity_poly.type
_entity_poly.pdbx_seq_one_letter_code
_entity_poly.pdbx_strand_id
1 'polypeptide(L)'
;MNTTNTNTTKPLTTAQQKSVATGFLSNKRKAIGLFKTMDMSLLSALNEQIRDILKSKVEEAANLARIKLQEKQAIDSAVDKTMAHLESQGLKFNKEELSRLLSDKVKLGKAQVINPELQMNKPSTIVGAENELTTSQQV
;
A
#
# COMPACT_ATOMS: atom_id res chain seq x y z
N MET A 1 47.08 -13.71 37.26
CA MET A 1 46.23 -12.54 36.97
C MET A 1 45.14 -12.99 36.01
N ASN A 2 43.87 -13.01 36.44
CA ASN A 2 42.73 -13.32 35.57
C ASN A 2 42.13 -12.01 35.06
N THR A 3 42.05 -11.85 33.74
CA THR A 3 41.34 -10.74 33.08
C THR A 3 39.92 -11.20 32.74
N THR A 4 38.95 -10.72 33.51
CA THR A 4 37.53 -10.90 33.20
C THR A 4 37.15 -9.97 32.04
N ASN A 5 36.98 -10.53 30.84
CA ASN A 5 36.43 -9.79 29.69
C ASN A 5 34.94 -9.49 29.94
N THR A 6 34.63 -8.29 30.41
CA THR A 6 33.27 -7.73 30.39
C THR A 6 32.96 -7.27 28.97
N ASN A 7 32.52 -8.20 28.11
CA ASN A 7 31.89 -7.84 26.84
C ASN A 7 30.62 -7.05 27.14
N THR A 8 30.71 -5.73 27.06
CA THR A 8 29.57 -4.81 27.05
C THR A 8 28.87 -4.92 25.69
N THR A 9 28.00 -5.92 25.57
CA THR A 9 27.11 -6.05 24.40
C THR A 9 26.26 -4.79 24.29
N LYS A 10 26.45 -4.02 23.22
CA LYS A 10 25.60 -2.86 22.91
C LYS A 10 24.13 -3.30 22.89
N PRO A 11 23.21 -2.49 23.45
CA PRO A 11 21.79 -2.80 23.38
C PRO A 11 21.34 -2.91 21.92
N LEU A 12 20.54 -3.94 21.63
CA LEU A 12 20.00 -4.16 20.30
C LEU A 12 19.09 -2.99 19.90
N THR A 13 19.19 -2.56 18.65
CA THR A 13 18.24 -1.60 18.07
C THR A 13 16.83 -2.22 17.99
N THR A 14 15.79 -1.39 17.93
CA THR A 14 14.40 -1.86 17.82
C THR A 14 14.17 -2.81 16.63
N ALA A 15 14.84 -2.57 15.50
CA ALA A 15 14.74 -3.45 14.33
C ALA A 15 15.38 -4.83 14.59
N GLN A 16 16.53 -4.85 15.27
CA GLN A 16 17.21 -6.09 15.66
C GLN A 16 16.40 -6.87 16.70
N GLN A 17 15.84 -6.19 17.70
CA GLN A 17 14.95 -6.80 18.69
C GLN A 17 13.74 -7.46 18.02
N LYS A 18 13.10 -6.78 17.05
CA LYS A 18 11.98 -7.32 16.27
C LYS A 18 12.40 -8.56 15.46
N SER A 19 13.56 -8.52 14.81
CA SER A 19 14.09 -9.65 14.04
C SER A 19 14.34 -10.87 14.93
N VAL A 20 14.99 -10.67 16.07
CA VAL A 20 15.25 -11.72 17.06
C VAL A 20 13.92 -12.29 17.60
N ALA A 21 13.00 -11.44 18.05
CA ALA A 21 11.70 -11.86 18.56
C ALA A 21 10.91 -12.67 17.51
N THR A 22 10.89 -12.21 16.25
CA THR A 22 10.24 -12.92 15.14
C THR A 22 10.90 -14.27 14.89
N GLY A 23 12.23 -14.35 14.91
CA GLY A 23 12.98 -15.59 14.76
C GLY A 23 12.75 -16.59 15.89
N PHE A 24 12.48 -16.12 17.12
CA PHE A 24 12.11 -16.97 18.25
C PHE A 24 10.67 -17.49 18.13
N LEU A 25 9.72 -16.60 17.84
CA LEU A 25 8.30 -16.96 17.78
C LEU A 25 7.95 -17.81 16.54
N SER A 26 8.62 -17.59 15.41
CA SER A 26 8.44 -18.40 14.19
C SER A 26 9.01 -19.82 14.32
N ASN A 27 9.96 -20.04 15.24
CA ASN A 27 10.51 -21.37 15.51
C ASN A 27 9.82 -21.99 16.73
N LYS A 28 8.88 -22.90 16.47
CA LYS A 28 8.10 -23.60 17.51
C LYS A 28 8.96 -24.21 18.63
N ARG A 29 10.12 -24.79 18.33
CA ARG A 29 10.99 -25.40 19.36
C ARG A 29 11.61 -24.34 20.28
N LYS A 30 12.07 -23.23 19.70
CA LYS A 30 12.63 -22.10 20.47
C LYS A 30 11.56 -21.40 21.30
N ALA A 31 10.38 -21.18 20.72
CA ALA A 31 9.23 -20.59 21.42
C ALA A 31 8.80 -21.47 22.62
N ILE A 32 8.65 -22.78 22.43
CA ILE A 32 8.30 -23.71 23.53
C ILE A 32 9.38 -23.70 24.62
N GLY A 33 10.67 -23.68 24.24
CA GLY A 33 11.76 -23.60 25.20
C GLY A 33 11.67 -22.36 26.09
N LEU A 34 11.38 -21.20 25.49
CA LEU A 34 11.19 -19.94 26.21
C LEU A 34 9.91 -19.94 27.07
N PHE A 35 8.81 -20.47 26.55
CA PHE A 35 7.54 -20.50 27.29
C PHE A 35 7.60 -21.42 28.51
N LYS A 36 8.36 -22.52 28.45
CA LYS A 36 8.56 -23.42 29.60
C LYS A 36 9.25 -22.77 30.80
N THR A 37 10.00 -21.68 30.58
CA THR A 37 10.69 -20.95 31.64
C THR A 37 9.89 -19.75 32.17
N MET A 38 8.68 -19.52 31.64
CA MET A 38 7.81 -18.40 32.03
C MET A 38 6.68 -18.87 32.94
N ASP A 39 6.27 -18.00 33.86
CA ASP A 39 5.09 -18.25 34.71
C ASP A 39 3.81 -18.28 33.89
N MET A 40 2.86 -19.12 34.32
CA MET A 40 1.59 -19.31 33.62
C MET A 40 0.76 -18.02 33.54
N SER A 41 0.85 -17.14 34.54
CA SER A 41 0.22 -15.82 34.53
C SER A 41 0.75 -14.93 33.40
N LEU A 42 2.07 -14.93 33.19
CA LEU A 42 2.72 -14.18 32.13
C LEU A 42 2.39 -14.75 30.75
N LEU A 43 2.34 -16.08 30.61
CA LEU A 43 1.91 -16.74 29.38
C LEU A 43 0.45 -16.41 29.03
N SER A 44 -0.43 -16.37 30.03
CA SER A 44 -1.83 -16.00 29.83
C SER A 44 -1.97 -14.56 29.34
N ALA A 45 -1.28 -13.61 29.99
CA ALA A 45 -1.29 -12.21 29.60
C ALA A 45 -0.73 -12.00 28.17
N LEU A 46 0.37 -12.68 27.83
CA LEU A 46 0.95 -12.62 26.48
C LEU A 46 0.00 -13.18 25.42
N ASN A 47 -0.70 -14.29 25.70
CA ASN A 47 -1.68 -14.88 24.79
C ASN A 47 -2.87 -13.93 24.57
N GLU A 48 -3.37 -13.28 25.61
CA GLU A 48 -4.44 -12.29 25.50
C GLU A 48 -4.01 -11.08 24.65
N GLN A 49 -2.84 -10.50 24.93
CA GLN A 49 -2.30 -9.40 24.13
C GLN A 49 -2.11 -9.78 22.65
N ILE A 50 -1.61 -10.98 22.36
CA ILE A 50 -1.44 -11.45 20.98
C ILE A 50 -2.82 -11.61 20.30
N ARG A 51 -3.83 -12.11 21.00
CA ARG A 51 -5.19 -12.24 20.46
C ARG A 51 -5.80 -10.88 20.13
N ASP A 52 -5.64 -9.90 21.00
CA ASP A 52 -6.16 -8.55 20.76
C ASP A 52 -5.48 -7.88 19.56
N ILE A 53 -4.16 -8.02 19.45
CA ILE A 53 -3.40 -7.53 18.29
C ILE A 53 -3.86 -8.24 17.02
N LEU A 54 -4.02 -9.58 17.05
CA LEU A 54 -4.48 -10.34 15.89
C LEU A 54 -5.88 -9.91 15.47
N LYS A 55 -6.80 -9.73 16.41
CA LYS A 55 -8.16 -9.26 16.13
C LYS A 55 -8.15 -7.89 15.47
N SER A 56 -7.40 -6.94 16.04
CA SER A 56 -7.22 -5.60 15.45
C SER A 56 -6.63 -5.66 14.04
N LYS A 57 -5.61 -6.49 13.79
CA LYS A 57 -5.01 -6.64 12.46
C LYS A 57 -5.92 -7.31 11.44
N VAL A 58 -6.77 -8.25 11.87
CA VAL A 58 -7.80 -8.85 11.00
C VAL A 58 -8.84 -7.79 10.61
N GLU A 59 -9.30 -6.97 11.55
CA GLU A 59 -10.24 -5.87 11.28
C GLU A 59 -9.63 -4.82 10.34
N GLU A 60 -8.37 -4.42 10.56
CA GLU A 60 -7.64 -3.53 9.65
C GLU A 60 -7.51 -4.12 8.24
N ALA A 61 -7.15 -5.40 8.12
CA ALA A 61 -7.01 -6.08 6.83
C ALA A 61 -8.36 -6.19 6.10
N ALA A 62 -9.43 -6.49 6.81
CA ALA A 62 -10.79 -6.53 6.27
C ALA A 62 -11.23 -5.15 5.76
N ASN A 63 -10.96 -4.09 6.52
CA ASN A 63 -11.25 -2.72 6.12
C ASN A 63 -10.46 -2.31 4.87
N LEU A 64 -9.16 -2.62 4.82
CA LEU A 64 -8.33 -2.37 3.64
C LEU A 64 -8.82 -3.13 2.41
N ALA A 65 -9.24 -4.38 2.57
CA ALA A 65 -9.81 -5.17 1.48
C ALA A 65 -11.12 -4.55 0.96
N ARG A 66 -11.97 -4.07 1.87
CA ARG A 66 -13.23 -3.38 1.52
C ARG A 66 -12.97 -2.09 0.74
N ILE A 67 -12.01 -1.26 1.17
CA ILE A 67 -11.62 -0.03 0.47
C ILE A 67 -11.12 -0.37 -0.94
N LYS A 68 -10.22 -1.34 -1.09
CA LYS A 68 -9.71 -1.78 -2.40
C LYS A 68 -10.81 -2.28 -3.33
N LEU A 69 -11.81 -2.98 -2.78
CA LEU A 69 -12.96 -3.44 -3.58
C LEU A 69 -13.80 -2.25 -4.08
N GLN A 70 -14.05 -1.26 -3.22
CA GLN A 70 -14.77 -0.05 -3.61
C GLN A 70 -14.01 0.76 -4.67
N GLU A 71 -12.69 0.92 -4.51
CA GLU A 71 -11.84 1.57 -5.51
C GLU A 71 -11.91 0.86 -6.86
N LYS A 72 -11.83 -0.49 -6.85
CA LYS A 72 -11.96 -1.28 -8.08
C LYS A 72 -13.32 -1.07 -8.74
N GLN A 73 -14.42 -1.11 -7.99
CA GLN A 73 -15.77 -0.89 -8.52
C GLN A 73 -15.93 0.51 -9.13
N ALA A 74 -15.33 1.54 -8.52
CA ALA A 74 -15.34 2.90 -9.05
C ALA A 74 -14.57 3.00 -10.38
N ILE A 75 -13.41 2.34 -10.46
CA ILE A 75 -12.62 2.25 -11.71
C ILE A 75 -13.42 1.51 -12.78
N ASP A 76 -13.98 0.34 -12.48
CA ASP A 76 -14.75 -0.46 -13.43
C ASP A 76 -15.96 0.34 -13.96
N SER A 77 -16.66 1.07 -13.09
CA SER A 77 -17.77 1.95 -13.48
C SER A 77 -17.32 3.12 -14.37
N ALA A 78 -16.16 3.73 -14.09
CA ALA A 78 -15.61 4.79 -14.93
C ALA A 78 -15.23 4.25 -16.32
N VAL A 79 -14.59 3.07 -16.37
CA VAL A 79 -14.26 2.37 -17.62
C VAL A 79 -15.51 2.10 -18.45
N ASP A 80 -16.57 1.58 -17.83
CA ASP A 80 -17.82 1.26 -18.53
C ASP A 80 -18.51 2.52 -19.09
N LYS A 81 -18.51 3.63 -18.33
CA LYS A 81 -19.03 4.92 -18.81
C LYS A 81 -18.22 5.45 -19.99
N THR A 82 -16.89 5.36 -19.91
CA THR A 82 -16.01 5.78 -21.00
C THR A 82 -16.19 4.91 -22.24
N MET A 83 -16.30 3.59 -22.08
CA MET A 83 -16.61 2.66 -23.17
C MET A 83 -17.91 3.04 -23.88
N ALA A 84 -18.99 3.23 -23.12
CA ALA A 84 -20.29 3.61 -23.68
C ALA A 84 -20.23 4.95 -24.44
N HIS A 85 -19.45 5.91 -23.93
CA HIS A 85 -19.25 7.20 -24.60
C HIS A 85 -18.46 7.05 -25.91
N LEU A 86 -17.39 6.26 -25.92
CA LEU A 86 -16.58 6.01 -27.11
C LEU A 86 -17.37 5.23 -28.17
N GLU A 87 -18.16 4.23 -27.75
CA GLU A 87 -19.06 3.49 -28.63
C GLU A 87 -20.12 4.41 -29.27
N SER A 88 -20.67 5.37 -28.50
CA SER A 88 -21.62 6.36 -29.04
C SER A 88 -20.98 7.30 -30.08
N GLN A 89 -19.66 7.42 -30.09
CA GLN A 89 -18.89 8.16 -31.10
C GLN A 89 -18.44 7.28 -32.26
N GLY A 90 -18.84 6.00 -32.30
CA GLY A 90 -18.45 5.04 -33.33
C GLY A 90 -17.06 4.42 -33.14
N LEU A 91 -16.40 4.70 -32.02
CA LEU A 91 -15.09 4.12 -31.71
C LEU A 91 -15.27 2.83 -30.90
N LYS A 92 -14.68 1.72 -31.37
CA LYS A 92 -14.72 0.43 -30.67
C LYS A 92 -13.38 0.16 -30.01
N PHE A 93 -13.38 -0.01 -28.69
CA PHE A 93 -12.20 -0.36 -27.91
C PHE A 93 -12.42 -1.68 -27.17
N ASN A 94 -11.34 -2.40 -26.88
CA ASN A 94 -11.41 -3.49 -25.92
C ASN A 94 -11.36 -2.90 -24.48
N LYS A 95 -12.28 -3.35 -23.62
CA LYS A 95 -12.33 -3.01 -22.19
C LYS A 95 -10.99 -3.24 -21.48
N GLU A 96 -10.27 -4.32 -21.79
CA GLU A 96 -8.97 -4.63 -21.18
C GLU A 96 -7.89 -3.64 -21.59
N GLU A 97 -7.90 -3.21 -22.85
CA GLU A 97 -6.97 -2.23 -23.40
C GLU A 97 -7.24 -0.83 -22.83
N LEU A 98 -8.51 -0.43 -22.74
CA LEU A 98 -8.91 0.82 -22.10
C LEU A 98 -8.58 0.83 -20.60
N SER A 99 -8.83 -0.29 -19.91
CA SER A 99 -8.49 -0.46 -18.49
C SER A 99 -6.99 -0.36 -18.25
N ARG A 100 -6.16 -0.95 -19.14
CA ARG A 100 -4.69 -0.83 -19.09
C ARG A 100 -4.25 0.61 -19.34
N LEU A 101 -4.74 1.26 -20.39
CA LEU A 101 -4.44 2.66 -20.72
C LEU A 101 -4.80 3.62 -19.57
N LEU A 102 -6.00 3.47 -19.00
CA LEU A 102 -6.44 4.29 -17.87
C LEU A 102 -5.60 4.00 -16.61
N SER A 103 -5.27 2.73 -16.34
CA SER A 103 -4.41 2.37 -15.20
C SER A 103 -3.00 2.95 -15.33
N ASP A 104 -2.41 2.94 -16.53
CA ASP A 104 -1.08 3.49 -16.78
C ASP A 104 -1.06 5.03 -16.72
N LYS A 105 -2.17 5.69 -17.08
CA LYS A 105 -2.34 7.14 -16.88
C LYS A 105 -2.58 7.51 -15.41
N VAL A 106 -3.30 6.69 -14.64
CA VAL A 106 -3.52 6.91 -13.20
C VAL A 106 -2.25 6.70 -12.37
N LYS A 107 -1.32 5.83 -12.80
CA LYS A 107 0.00 5.67 -12.15
C LYS A 107 0.86 6.94 -12.19
N LEU A 108 0.69 7.79 -13.21
CA LEU A 108 1.37 9.09 -13.30
C LEU A 108 0.73 10.17 -12.40
N GLY A 109 -0.48 9.94 -11.88
CA GLY A 109 -1.18 10.88 -10.98
C GLY A 109 -0.82 10.75 -9.49
N LYS A 110 -0.02 9.76 -9.08
CA LYS A 110 0.40 9.58 -7.67
C LYS A 110 1.69 10.30 -7.28
N ALA A 111 2.25 11.15 -8.16
CA ALA A 111 3.45 11.93 -7.87
C ALA A 111 3.20 13.33 -7.28
N GLN A 112 1.95 13.77 -7.13
CA GLN A 112 1.62 15.00 -6.41
C GLN A 112 0.45 14.76 -5.45
N VAL A 113 0.79 14.47 -4.20
CA VAL A 113 -0.06 14.85 -3.07
C VAL A 113 -0.11 16.38 -3.09
N ILE A 114 -1.14 16.96 -3.70
CA ILE A 114 -1.40 18.39 -3.62
C ILE A 114 -1.76 18.67 -2.16
N ASN A 115 -0.86 19.36 -1.45
CA ASN A 115 -1.16 19.94 -0.16
C ASN A 115 -2.21 21.05 -0.38
N PRO A 116 -3.44 20.94 0.14
CA PRO A 116 -4.55 21.85 -0.23
C PRO A 116 -4.37 23.30 0.25
N GLU A 117 -3.31 23.60 1.00
CA GLU A 117 -3.02 24.96 1.49
C GLU A 117 -2.12 25.81 0.55
N LEU A 118 -1.68 25.29 -0.60
CA LEU A 118 -0.77 26.03 -1.51
C LEU A 118 -1.41 26.55 -2.81
N GLN A 119 -2.73 26.44 -2.99
CA GLN A 119 -3.43 26.88 -4.22
C GLN A 119 -4.28 28.15 -4.08
N MET A 120 -3.88 29.08 -3.21
CA MET A 120 -4.38 30.45 -3.30
C MET A 120 -3.30 31.29 -4.00
N ASN A 121 -3.60 31.66 -5.25
CA ASN A 121 -2.90 32.60 -6.13
C ASN A 121 -1.86 32.02 -7.10
N LYS A 122 -2.34 31.45 -8.21
CA LYS A 122 -1.88 31.85 -9.56
C LYS A 122 -2.77 31.27 -10.67
N PRO A 123 -3.13 32.05 -11.70
CA PRO A 123 -3.80 31.52 -12.88
C PRO A 123 -2.80 30.65 -13.65
N SER A 124 -3.05 29.33 -13.75
CA SER A 124 -2.27 28.47 -14.62
C SER A 124 -2.71 28.65 -16.06
N THR A 125 -1.87 29.31 -16.83
CA THR A 125 -1.87 29.34 -18.29
C THR A 125 -1.80 27.91 -18.83
N ILE A 126 -2.76 27.55 -19.68
CA ILE A 126 -2.72 26.31 -20.46
C ILE A 126 -1.55 26.43 -21.45
N VAL A 127 -0.48 25.67 -21.24
CA VAL A 127 0.67 25.58 -22.15
C VAL A 127 0.54 24.29 -22.95
N GLY A 128 0.50 24.42 -24.28
CA GLY A 128 1.07 23.45 -25.22
C GLY A 128 0.21 22.24 -25.59
N ALA A 129 -0.95 22.46 -26.22
CA ALA A 129 -1.51 21.47 -27.16
C ALA A 129 -0.98 21.80 -28.57
N GLU A 130 0.31 21.58 -28.78
CA GLU A 130 0.91 21.54 -30.11
C GLU A 130 0.63 20.16 -30.73
N ASN A 131 -0.61 19.98 -31.16
CA ASN A 131 -0.99 18.95 -32.12
C ASN A 131 -1.39 19.68 -33.40
N GLU A 132 -0.39 19.95 -34.25
CA GLU A 132 -0.60 20.49 -35.58
C GLU A 132 -1.44 19.50 -36.40
N LEU A 133 -2.72 19.84 -36.59
CA LEU A 133 -3.49 19.32 -37.72
C LEU A 133 -2.90 19.95 -38.99
N THR A 134 -1.93 19.28 -39.59
CA THR A 134 -1.44 19.61 -40.93
C THR A 134 -2.48 19.17 -41.96
N THR A 135 -3.35 20.09 -42.36
CA THR A 135 -4.21 19.93 -43.54
C THR A 135 -3.32 19.94 -44.77
N SER A 136 -3.08 18.77 -45.38
CA SER A 136 -2.49 18.68 -46.71
C SER A 136 -3.59 18.54 -47.77
N GLN A 137 -3.73 19.61 -48.56
CA GLN A 137 -4.10 19.70 -49.98
C GLN A 137 -5.55 19.48 -50.53
N GLN A 138 -5.95 20.53 -51.29
CA GLN A 138 -6.59 20.59 -52.62
C GLN A 138 -8.10 20.28 -52.78
N VAL A 139 -8.88 21.31 -53.17
CA VAL A 139 -9.26 21.63 -54.57
C VAL A 139 -9.33 23.15 -54.72
#